data_AF-A0AA42JA44-F1
#
_entry.id   AF-A0AA42JA44-F1
#
_cell.length_a   1.000
_cell.length_b   1.000
_cell.length_c   1.000
_cell.angle_alpha   90.00
_cell.angle_beta   90.00
_cell.angle_gamma   90.00
#
_symmetry.space_group_name_H-M   'P 1'
#
loop_
_entity.id
_entity.type
_entity.pdbx_description
1 polymer ?
#
loop_
_entity_poly.entity_id
_entity_poly.type
_entity_poly.pdbx_seq_one_letter_code
_entity_poly.pdbx_strand_id
1 'polypeptide(L)'
;MIMAPLFAAPLLAASLAVTVATAPLDPGRAAGSGRAALQGRVDATTDCIVRAIAADPRSRQASADPAGLGELIVDSMPACATTVREMIDAWDASYGDGAGETFFMGPYLDVLPTAAGRLLKAREGR
;
A
#
# COMPACT_ATOMS: atom_id res chain seq x y z
N MET A 1 68.22 39.09 2.92
CA MET A 1 67.24 38.55 3.90
C MET A 1 66.15 39.60 4.07
N ILE A 2 64.90 39.27 3.79
CA ILE A 2 63.68 39.64 4.54
C ILE A 2 62.53 38.91 3.84
N MET A 3 61.85 38.11 4.65
CA MET A 3 60.90 37.05 4.30
C MET A 3 59.48 37.63 4.35
N ALA A 4 58.71 37.46 3.28
CA ALA A 4 57.26 37.57 3.34
C ALA A 4 56.69 36.36 4.09
N PRO A 5 55.61 36.54 4.85
CA PRO A 5 54.61 35.50 4.88
C PRO A 5 53.22 36.02 4.55
N LEU A 6 52.59 35.21 3.70
CA LEU A 6 51.20 35.23 3.26
C LEU A 6 50.20 35.26 4.42
N PHE A 7 49.11 35.95 4.14
CA PHE A 7 47.80 35.95 4.78
C PHE A 7 47.37 34.58 5.34
N ALA A 8 46.99 34.56 6.62
CA ALA A 8 46.25 33.46 7.24
C ALA A 8 44.86 33.96 7.64
N ALA A 9 43.84 33.61 6.87
CA ALA A 9 42.43 33.77 7.23
C ALA A 9 42.00 32.61 8.13
N PRO A 10 41.22 32.83 9.21
CA PRO A 10 40.67 31.74 9.99
C PRO A 10 39.40 31.21 9.29
N LEU A 11 39.50 30.03 8.67
CA LEU A 11 38.32 29.26 8.26
C LEU A 11 37.70 28.65 9.52
N LEU A 12 36.65 29.28 10.03
CA LEU A 12 35.75 28.72 11.04
C LEU A 12 35.00 27.53 10.43
N ALA A 13 35.55 26.33 10.57
CA ALA A 13 34.87 25.09 10.25
C ALA A 13 33.83 24.79 11.34
N ALA A 14 32.57 25.17 11.10
CA ALA A 14 31.45 24.76 11.93
C ALA A 14 31.09 23.30 11.60
N SER A 15 31.55 22.36 12.43
CA SER A 15 31.15 20.96 12.35
C SER A 15 29.71 20.80 12.87
N LEU A 16 28.77 20.59 11.96
CA LEU A 16 27.42 20.12 12.29
C LEU A 16 27.53 18.67 12.80
N ALA A 17 27.54 18.51 14.13
CA ALA A 17 27.35 17.22 14.75
C ALA A 17 25.89 16.80 14.56
N VAL A 18 25.60 16.05 13.50
CA VAL A 18 24.32 15.37 13.34
C VAL A 18 24.30 14.22 14.35
N THR A 19 23.65 14.42 15.49
CA THR A 19 23.28 13.33 16.40
C THR A 19 22.19 12.51 15.74
N VAL A 20 22.57 11.42 15.07
CA VAL A 20 21.61 10.42 14.62
C VAL A 20 21.25 9.57 15.83
N ALA A 21 20.03 9.76 16.35
CA ALA A 21 19.46 8.86 17.35
C ALA A 21 19.13 7.53 16.65
N THR A 22 20.10 6.63 16.55
CA THR A 22 19.85 5.25 16.09
C THR A 22 19.20 4.50 17.24
N ALA A 23 17.87 4.51 17.31
CA ALA A 23 17.15 3.50 18.08
C ALA A 23 17.53 2.11 17.53
N PRO A 24 17.60 1.05 18.36
CA PRO A 24 17.90 -0.30 17.87
C PRO A 24 16.84 -0.68 16.85
N LEU A 25 17.26 -0.82 15.58
CA LEU A 25 16.42 -1.39 14.54
C LEU A 25 16.33 -2.89 14.83
N ASP A 26 15.32 -3.30 15.60
CA ASP A 26 14.98 -4.71 15.73
C ASP A 26 14.48 -5.19 14.36
N PRO A 27 15.25 -6.03 13.63
CA PRO A 27 14.90 -6.42 12.27
C PRO A 27 13.58 -7.19 12.22
N GLY A 28 13.25 -7.92 13.30
CA GLY A 28 12.00 -8.66 13.43
C GLY A 28 10.78 -7.74 13.57
N ARG A 29 10.90 -6.65 14.34
CA ARG A 29 9.84 -5.63 14.49
C ARG A 29 9.68 -4.80 13.23
N ALA A 30 10.77 -4.46 12.53
CA ALA A 30 10.72 -3.76 11.24
C ALA A 30 10.05 -4.63 10.16
N ALA A 31 10.46 -5.90 10.03
CA ALA A 31 9.84 -6.84 9.10
C ALA A 31 8.35 -7.11 9.42
N GLY A 32 8.02 -7.26 10.71
CA GLY A 32 6.64 -7.41 11.17
C GLY A 32 5.77 -6.18 10.88
N SER A 33 6.32 -4.98 11.04
CA SER A 33 5.62 -3.72 10.74
C SER A 33 5.35 -3.53 9.24
N GLY A 34 6.28 -3.92 8.38
CA GLY A 34 6.11 -3.89 6.93
C GLY A 34 5.00 -4.84 6.45
N ARG A 35 4.96 -6.07 7.00
CA ARG A 35 3.90 -7.03 6.69
C ARG A 35 2.52 -6.53 7.15
N ALA A 36 2.43 -5.94 8.33
CA ALA A 36 1.16 -5.39 8.83
C ALA A 36 0.69 -4.18 7.99
N ALA A 37 1.60 -3.30 7.60
CA ALA A 37 1.30 -2.16 6.72
C ALA A 37 0.81 -2.63 5.35
N LEU A 38 1.45 -3.66 4.77
CA LEU A 38 1.04 -4.25 3.50
C LEU A 38 -0.35 -4.88 3.60
N GLN A 39 -0.62 -5.66 4.65
CA GLN A 39 -1.96 -6.22 4.87
C GLN A 39 -3.02 -5.11 5.01
N GLY A 40 -2.69 -4.01 5.71
CA GLY A 40 -3.57 -2.85 5.80
C GLY A 40 -3.90 -2.22 4.43
N ARG A 41 -2.97 -2.25 3.47
CA ARG A 41 -3.24 -1.81 2.08
C ARG A 41 -4.19 -2.79 1.36
N VAL A 42 -3.97 -4.10 1.50
CA VAL A 42 -4.87 -5.13 0.93
C VAL A 42 -6.29 -4.99 1.46
N ASP A 43 -6.44 -4.79 2.77
CA ASP A 43 -7.73 -4.59 3.43
C ASP A 43 -8.41 -3.31 2.95
N ALA A 44 -7.66 -2.20 2.86
CA ALA A 44 -8.18 -0.92 2.39
C ALA A 44 -8.67 -0.99 0.92
N THR A 45 -7.93 -1.66 0.05
CA THR A 45 -8.34 -1.87 -1.35
C THR A 45 -9.61 -2.69 -1.42
N THR A 46 -9.65 -3.80 -0.68
CA THR A 46 -10.82 -4.69 -0.64
C THR A 46 -12.05 -3.97 -0.09
N ASP A 47 -11.88 -3.16 0.96
CA ASP A 47 -12.97 -2.35 1.52
C ASP A 47 -13.46 -1.24 0.58
N CYS A 48 -12.56 -0.61 -0.19
CA CYS A 48 -12.96 0.31 -1.26
C CYS A 48 -13.87 -0.40 -2.26
N ILE A 49 -13.42 -1.53 -2.80
CA ILE A 49 -14.14 -2.31 -3.81
C ILE A 49 -15.51 -2.73 -3.28
N VAL A 50 -15.55 -3.31 -2.08
CA VAL A 50 -16.80 -3.77 -1.47
C VAL A 50 -17.76 -2.61 -1.20
N ARG A 51 -17.27 -1.43 -0.79
CA ARG A 51 -18.12 -0.24 -0.63
C ARG A 51 -18.68 0.26 -1.95
N ALA A 52 -17.85 0.28 -3.00
CA ALA A 52 -18.29 0.67 -4.34
C ALA A 52 -19.34 -0.31 -4.88
N ILE A 53 -19.14 -1.62 -4.72
CA ILE A 53 -20.13 -2.63 -5.08
C ILE A 53 -21.41 -2.43 -4.27
N ALA A 54 -21.33 -2.26 -2.94
CA ALA A 54 -22.51 -2.07 -2.10
C ALA A 54 -23.31 -0.81 -2.44
N ALA A 55 -22.66 0.22 -3.00
CA ALA A 55 -23.33 1.43 -3.48
C ALA A 55 -24.01 1.23 -4.84
N ASP A 56 -23.69 0.16 -5.58
CA ASP A 56 -24.32 -0.16 -6.86
C ASP A 56 -25.71 -0.79 -6.65
N PRO A 57 -26.77 -0.27 -7.30
CA PRO A 57 -28.13 -0.84 -7.21
C PRO A 57 -28.24 -2.31 -7.63
N ARG A 58 -27.32 -2.79 -8.49
CA ARG A 58 -27.26 -4.18 -8.96
C ARG A 58 -26.73 -5.14 -7.89
N SER A 59 -26.09 -4.63 -6.83
CA SER A 59 -25.44 -5.45 -5.78
C SER A 59 -26.35 -6.50 -5.14
N ARG A 60 -27.63 -6.17 -4.93
CA ARG A 60 -28.61 -7.10 -4.35
C ARG A 60 -28.86 -8.31 -5.26
N GLN A 61 -28.84 -8.12 -6.58
CA GLN A 61 -29.03 -9.20 -7.55
C GLN A 61 -27.73 -9.97 -7.76
N ALA A 62 -26.61 -9.25 -7.90
CA ALA A 62 -25.28 -9.83 -8.10
C ALA A 62 -24.80 -10.66 -6.91
N SER A 63 -25.26 -10.39 -5.68
CA SER A 63 -24.89 -11.21 -4.51
C SER A 63 -25.42 -12.65 -4.55
N ALA A 64 -26.39 -12.93 -5.44
CA ALA A 64 -26.93 -14.26 -5.68
C ALA A 64 -26.28 -14.99 -6.87
N ASP A 65 -25.50 -14.29 -7.70
CA ASP A 65 -24.87 -14.84 -8.92
C ASP A 65 -23.37 -14.50 -8.97
N PRO A 66 -22.47 -15.50 -8.95
CA PRO A 66 -21.03 -15.28 -9.05
C PRO A 66 -20.58 -14.49 -10.29
N ALA A 67 -21.26 -14.65 -11.43
CA ALA A 67 -20.91 -13.94 -12.65
C ALA A 67 -21.23 -12.45 -12.55
N GLY A 68 -22.43 -12.10 -12.07
CA GLY A 68 -22.81 -10.71 -11.80
C GLY A 68 -21.92 -10.02 -10.77
N LEU A 69 -21.43 -10.74 -9.75
CA LEU A 69 -20.48 -10.16 -8.79
C LEU A 69 -19.13 -9.79 -9.44
N GLY A 70 -18.65 -10.62 -10.39
CA GLY A 70 -17.43 -10.33 -11.15
C GLY A 70 -17.53 -9.04 -11.96
N GLU A 71 -18.67 -8.79 -12.60
CA GLU A 71 -18.94 -7.54 -13.33
C GLU A 71 -18.87 -6.33 -12.41
N LEU A 72 -19.54 -6.37 -11.24
CA LEU A 72 -19.51 -5.27 -10.29
C LEU A 72 -18.10 -5.02 -9.71
N ILE A 73 -17.29 -6.07 -9.57
CA ILE A 73 -15.89 -5.92 -9.18
C ILE A 73 -15.14 -5.13 -10.25
N VAL A 74 -15.26 -5.50 -11.53
CA VAL A 74 -14.60 -4.78 -12.63
C VAL A 74 -15.08 -3.33 -12.70
N ASP A 75 -16.39 -3.10 -12.58
CA ASP A 75 -17.00 -1.76 -12.61
C ASP A 75 -16.56 -0.88 -11.43
N SER A 76 -16.20 -1.49 -10.29
CA SER A 76 -15.69 -0.76 -9.12
C SER A 76 -14.23 -0.31 -9.24
N MET A 77 -13.45 -0.93 -10.14
CA MET A 77 -12.00 -0.68 -10.24
C MET A 77 -11.64 0.78 -10.53
N PRO A 78 -12.31 1.50 -11.44
CA PRO A 78 -12.01 2.91 -11.69
C PRO A 78 -12.18 3.79 -10.43
N ALA A 79 -13.20 3.51 -9.61
CA ALA A 79 -13.45 4.25 -8.37
C ALA A 79 -12.41 3.95 -7.29
N CYS A 80 -11.81 2.76 -7.32
CA CYS A 80 -10.80 2.30 -6.36
C CYS A 80 -9.37 2.33 -6.90
N ALA A 81 -9.14 2.92 -8.07
CA ALA A 81 -7.86 2.89 -8.77
C ALA A 81 -6.70 3.44 -7.93
N THR A 82 -6.94 4.48 -7.12
CA THR A 82 -5.92 5.03 -6.20
C THR A 82 -5.50 3.99 -5.17
N THR A 83 -6.44 3.34 -4.49
CA THR A 83 -6.14 2.34 -3.45
C THR A 83 -5.48 1.09 -4.05
N VAL A 84 -5.91 0.68 -5.25
CA VAL A 84 -5.28 -0.41 -6.01
C VAL A 84 -3.81 -0.10 -6.31
N ARG A 85 -3.51 1.10 -6.81
CA ARG A 85 -2.13 1.54 -7.07
C ARG A 85 -1.30 1.55 -5.80
N GLU A 86 -1.82 2.12 -4.72
CA GLU A 86 -1.11 2.16 -3.45
C GLU A 86 -0.79 0.76 -2.88
N MET A 87 -1.68 -0.22 -3.12
CA MET A 87 -1.44 -1.61 -2.76
C MET A 87 -0.36 -2.25 -3.64
N ILE A 88 -0.39 -2.00 -4.95
CA ILE A 88 0.63 -2.46 -5.90
C ILE A 88 1.99 -1.89 -5.51
N ASP A 89 2.10 -0.57 -5.32
CA ASP A 89 3.33 0.12 -4.95
C ASP A 89 3.90 -0.39 -3.61
N ALA A 90 3.03 -0.64 -2.63
CA ALA A 90 3.46 -1.19 -1.34
C ALA A 90 3.98 -2.63 -1.46
N TRP A 91 3.40 -3.41 -2.39
CA TRP A 91 3.84 -4.77 -2.66
C TRP A 91 5.17 -4.78 -3.42
N ASP A 92 5.34 -3.91 -4.41
CA ASP A 92 6.61 -3.71 -5.12
C ASP A 92 7.72 -3.28 -4.15
N ALA A 93 7.45 -2.33 -3.25
CA ALA A 93 8.39 -1.91 -2.23
C ALA A 93 8.82 -3.04 -1.27
N SER A 94 8.00 -4.08 -1.14
CA SER A 94 8.25 -5.22 -0.25
C SER A 94 8.91 -6.41 -0.95
N TYR A 95 8.60 -6.63 -2.24
CA TYR A 95 8.92 -7.86 -2.97
C TYR A 95 9.67 -7.65 -4.30
N GLY A 96 9.92 -6.40 -4.68
CA GLY A 96 10.63 -6.00 -5.90
C GLY A 96 9.69 -5.54 -7.01
N ASP A 97 10.24 -4.76 -7.95
CA ASP A 97 9.49 -4.16 -9.06
C ASP A 97 8.68 -5.19 -9.86
N GLY A 98 7.40 -4.90 -10.09
CA GLY A 98 6.47 -5.74 -10.85
C GLY A 98 5.84 -6.89 -10.06
N ALA A 99 6.27 -7.13 -8.81
CA ALA A 99 5.67 -8.13 -7.94
C ALA A 99 4.24 -7.76 -7.54
N GLY A 100 3.96 -6.48 -7.36
CA GLY A 100 2.66 -5.93 -7.00
C GLY A 100 1.63 -6.05 -8.11
N GLU A 101 2.02 -5.76 -9.36
CA GLU A 101 1.14 -5.98 -10.52
C GLU A 101 0.86 -7.48 -10.71
N THR A 102 1.88 -8.34 -10.54
CA THR A 102 1.71 -9.80 -10.56
C THR A 102 0.77 -10.28 -9.45
N PHE A 103 0.91 -9.73 -8.24
CA PHE A 103 0.03 -10.03 -7.12
C PHE A 103 -1.41 -9.59 -7.40
N PHE A 104 -1.58 -8.36 -7.90
CA PHE A 104 -2.89 -7.82 -8.25
C PHE A 104 -3.57 -8.68 -9.33
N MET A 105 -2.90 -8.91 -10.46
CA MET A 105 -3.47 -9.61 -11.60
C MET A 105 -3.66 -11.12 -11.41
N GLY A 106 -3.06 -11.71 -10.37
CA GLY A 106 -3.21 -13.13 -10.03
C GLY A 106 -3.93 -13.33 -8.69
N PRO A 107 -3.19 -13.62 -7.61
CA PRO A 107 -3.75 -14.10 -6.36
C PRO A 107 -4.77 -13.14 -5.72
N TYR A 108 -4.62 -11.82 -5.87
CA TYR A 108 -5.60 -10.87 -5.35
C TYR A 108 -6.94 -11.01 -6.07
N LEU A 109 -6.96 -10.96 -7.41
CA LEU A 109 -8.19 -11.07 -8.20
C LEU A 109 -8.82 -12.47 -8.12
N ASP A 110 -8.02 -13.53 -7.94
CA ASP A 110 -8.55 -14.90 -7.78
C ASP A 110 -9.43 -15.04 -6.52
N VAL A 111 -9.02 -14.41 -5.41
CA VAL A 111 -9.74 -14.51 -4.13
C VAL A 111 -10.79 -13.42 -3.93
N LEU A 112 -10.65 -12.30 -4.65
CA LEU A 112 -11.48 -11.11 -4.47
C LEU A 112 -12.99 -11.39 -4.62
N PRO A 113 -13.50 -12.15 -5.61
CA PRO A 113 -14.93 -12.45 -5.71
C PRO A 113 -15.48 -13.15 -4.47
N THR A 114 -14.74 -14.12 -3.94
CA THR A 114 -15.13 -14.84 -2.73
C THR A 114 -15.10 -13.94 -1.51
N ALA A 115 -14.05 -13.13 -1.36
CA ALA A 115 -13.92 -12.17 -0.25
C ALA A 115 -15.03 -11.11 -0.29
N ALA A 116 -15.27 -10.51 -1.45
CA ALA A 116 -16.31 -9.50 -1.65
C ALA A 116 -17.70 -10.06 -1.34
N GLY A 117 -18.05 -11.25 -1.86
CA GLY A 117 -19.33 -11.88 -1.59
C GLY A 117 -19.56 -12.16 -0.10
N ARG A 118 -18.53 -12.56 0.64
CA ARG A 118 -18.60 -12.74 2.10
C ARG A 118 -18.79 -11.41 2.84
N LEU A 119 -18.04 -10.38 2.45
CA LEU A 119 -18.10 -9.06 3.08
C LEU A 119 -19.42 -8.34 2.81
N LEU A 120 -20.03 -8.53 1.63
CA LEU A 120 -21.35 -7.99 1.29
C LEU A 120 -22.44 -8.65 2.15
N LYS A 121 -22.46 -9.99 2.22
CA LYS A 121 -23.40 -10.73 3.09
C LYS A 121 -23.29 -10.30 4.56
N ALA A 122 -22.06 -10.08 5.05
CA ALA A 122 -21.84 -9.60 6.41
C ALA A 122 -22.36 -8.18 6.67
N ARG A 123 -22.53 -7.36 5.62
CA ARG A 123 -23.09 -6.00 5.72
C ARG A 123 -24.62 -5.99 5.65
N GLU A 124 -25.23 -6.92 4.92
CA GLU A 124 -26.70 -7.03 4.83
C GLU A 124 -27.35 -7.45 6.16
N GLY A 125 -26.60 -8.18 7.00
CA GLY A 125 -27.06 -8.61 8.33
C GLY A 125 -26.75 -7.65 9.48
N ARG A 126 -26.22 -6.45 9.20
CA ARG A 126 -25.87 -5.43 10.19
C ARG A 126 -26.87 -4.28 10.15
#